data_AF-A0A9E5RAY3-F1
#
_entry.id   AF-A0A9E5RAY3-F1
#
_cell.length_a   1.000
_cell.length_b   1.000
_cell.length_c   1.000
_cell.angle_alpha   90.00
_cell.angle_beta   90.00
_cell.angle_gamma   90.00
#
_symmetry.space_group_name_H-M   'P 1'
#
loop_
_entity.id
_entity.type
_entity.pdbx_description
1 polymer ?
#
loop_
_entity_poly.entity_id
_entity_poly.type
_entity_poly.pdbx_seq_one_letter_code
_entity_poly.pdbx_strand_id
1 'polypeptide(L)'
;MRFALRPWMLVALTLLVYLAAIYAGRDVGAEAFVTPGSCYEQCTGRRSCEVPPGTPRAQYIEIEGYDGQFAYYIARAPLEAAPCLDAPAYRYQRILLPALGGLLALGDPVRLPWALVLVNSVALVGATALLEGMFQQVGRQRWFALGYGLFFGLVVGIRLSTPEPLAYGLVVLALWAQMRGQPAGAVGALLLAAFCQRNTLLFSAG
;
A
#
# COMPACT_ATOMS: atom_id res chain seq x y z
N MET A 1 24.61 27.73 0.83
CA MET A 1 23.20 27.27 0.82
C MET A 1 23.01 26.30 1.98
N ARG A 2 22.17 26.62 2.97
CA ARG A 2 21.84 25.66 4.05
C ARG A 2 20.69 24.79 3.55
N PHE A 3 20.93 23.49 3.35
CA PHE A 3 19.84 22.54 3.14
C PHE A 3 18.97 22.55 4.40
N ALA A 4 17.81 23.19 4.32
CA ALA A 4 16.86 23.16 5.42
C ALA A 4 16.16 21.79 5.39
N LEU A 5 16.39 21.00 6.44
CA LEU A 5 15.74 19.70 6.62
C LEU A 5 14.22 19.86 6.59
N ARG A 6 13.53 19.06 5.76
CA ARG A 6 12.06 19.07 5.62
C ARG A 6 11.45 17.79 6.19
N PRO A 7 10.26 17.83 6.80
CA PRO A 7 9.57 16.65 7.34
C PRO A 7 9.48 15.47 6.37
N TRP A 8 9.12 15.70 5.11
CA TRP A 8 9.02 14.63 4.11
C TRP A 8 10.37 13.96 3.82
N MET A 9 11.48 14.69 3.93
CA MET A 9 12.82 14.12 3.74
C MET A 9 13.17 13.13 4.86
N LEU A 10 12.77 13.46 6.10
CA LEU A 10 12.93 12.53 7.22
C LEU A 10 12.07 11.28 7.04
N VAL A 11 10.82 11.44 6.58
CA VAL A 11 9.95 10.30 6.29
C VAL A 11 10.52 9.43 5.19
N ALA A 12 10.98 10.03 4.09
CA ALA A 12 11.62 9.31 2.99
C ALA A 12 12.89 8.57 3.43
N LEU A 13 13.75 9.22 4.23
CA LEU A 13 14.96 8.61 4.76
C LEU A 13 14.64 7.45 5.71
N THR A 14 13.74 7.65 6.67
CA THR A 14 13.31 6.60 7.60
C THR A 14 12.72 5.41 6.87
N LEU A 15 11.86 5.67 5.88
CA LEU A 15 11.25 4.62 5.06
C LEU A 15 12.31 3.86 4.26
N LEU A 16 13.27 4.56 3.64
CA LEU A 16 14.35 3.95 2.88
C LEU A 16 15.23 3.07 3.78
N VAL A 17 15.62 3.56 4.96
CA VAL A 17 16.41 2.79 5.94
C VAL A 17 15.62 1.57 6.41
N TYR A 18 14.33 1.73 6.71
CA TYR A 18 13.47 0.62 7.13
C TYR A 18 13.35 -0.46 6.06
N LEU A 19 13.04 -0.08 4.82
CA LEU A 19 12.91 -1.03 3.70
C LEU A 19 14.25 -1.71 3.39
N ALA A 20 15.36 -0.97 3.44
CA ALA A 20 16.70 -1.52 3.25
C ALA A 20 17.07 -2.54 4.35
N ALA A 21 16.74 -2.24 5.61
CA ALA A 21 16.97 -3.17 6.72
C ALA A 21 16.15 -4.46 6.56
N ILE A 22 14.90 -4.36 6.11
CA ILE A 22 14.04 -5.52 5.83
C ILE A 22 14.59 -6.34 4.67
N TYR A 23 15.05 -5.69 3.60
CA TYR A 23 15.63 -6.36 2.44
C TYR A 23 16.96 -7.06 2.80
N ALA A 24 17.83 -6.41 3.58
CA ALA A 24 19.11 -6.98 3.99
C ALA A 24 18.98 -8.12 5.00
N GLY A 25 17.91 -8.11 5.82
CA GLY A 25 17.66 -9.11 6.86
C GLY A 25 16.94 -10.37 6.39
N ARG A 26 16.67 -10.52 5.08
CA ARG A 26 15.90 -11.64 4.53
C ARG A 26 16.57 -12.22 3.29
N ASP A 27 16.78 -13.53 3.29
CA ASP A 27 17.26 -14.28 2.10
C ASP A 27 16.18 -14.44 1.01
N VAL A 28 14.95 -14.02 1.31
CA VAL A 28 13.83 -13.96 0.36
C VAL A 28 13.88 -12.61 -0.35
N GLY A 29 13.91 -12.60 -1.68
CA GLY A 29 14.05 -11.40 -2.52
C GLY A 29 12.91 -10.37 -2.37
N ALA A 30 12.51 -9.72 -3.46
CA ALA A 30 11.48 -8.66 -3.42
C ALA A 30 10.13 -9.10 -2.81
N GLU A 31 9.88 -10.41 -2.81
CA GLU A 31 8.68 -11.05 -2.24
C GLU A 31 8.52 -10.81 -0.73
N ALA A 32 9.61 -10.48 -0.03
CA ALA A 32 9.58 -10.04 1.37
C ALA A 32 8.59 -8.88 1.62
N PHE A 33 8.31 -8.06 0.61
CA PHE A 33 7.42 -6.90 0.70
C PHE A 33 5.95 -7.21 0.43
N VAL A 34 5.63 -8.38 -0.10
CA VAL A 34 4.25 -8.84 -0.31
C VAL A 34 3.87 -9.96 0.66
N THR A 35 4.87 -10.60 1.29
CA THR A 35 4.70 -11.65 2.33
C THR A 35 3.63 -12.66 1.91
N PRO A 36 3.87 -13.42 0.82
CA PRO A 36 2.91 -14.40 0.34
C PRO A 36 2.81 -15.54 1.35
N GLY A 37 1.58 -15.97 1.62
CA GLY A 37 1.28 -17.11 2.48
C GLY A 37 1.01 -18.36 1.67
N SER A 38 1.24 -19.52 2.29
CA SER A 38 1.14 -20.83 1.62
C SER A 38 -0.31 -21.21 1.26
N CYS A 39 -1.30 -20.59 1.91
CA CYS A 39 -2.72 -20.92 1.69
C CYS A 39 -3.23 -20.63 0.28
N TYR A 40 -2.71 -19.61 -0.39
CA TYR A 40 -3.24 -19.10 -1.67
C TYR A 40 -2.24 -19.15 -2.83
N GLU A 41 -1.01 -19.59 -2.55
CA GLU A 41 0.09 -19.65 -3.50
C GLU A 41 -0.21 -20.53 -4.73
N GLN A 42 -0.98 -21.61 -4.54
CA GLN A 42 -1.30 -22.55 -5.62
C GLN A 42 -2.41 -22.06 -6.56
N CYS A 43 -3.13 -20.99 -6.22
CA CYS A 43 -4.20 -20.43 -7.07
C CYS A 43 -5.23 -21.48 -7.56
N THR A 44 -5.66 -22.39 -6.69
CA THR A 44 -6.60 -23.47 -7.06
C THR A 44 -8.07 -23.11 -6.74
N GLY A 45 -8.33 -21.94 -6.17
CA GLY A 45 -9.65 -21.56 -5.66
C GLY A 45 -10.03 -22.28 -4.36
N ARG A 46 -9.14 -23.12 -3.82
CA ARG A 46 -9.24 -23.78 -2.52
C ARG A 46 -8.08 -23.32 -1.64
N ARG A 47 -8.30 -23.26 -0.33
CA ARG A 47 -7.22 -22.97 0.62
C ARG A 47 -6.29 -24.17 0.66
N SER A 48 -5.06 -24.01 0.19
CA SER A 48 -4.06 -25.09 0.18
C SER A 48 -3.60 -25.48 1.58
N CYS A 49 -3.88 -24.63 2.58
CA CYS A 49 -3.67 -24.91 3.99
C CYS A 49 -4.83 -25.68 4.65
N GLU A 50 -5.85 -26.06 3.89
CA GLU A 50 -6.92 -26.90 4.39
C GLU A 50 -6.39 -28.33 4.60
N VAL A 51 -6.11 -28.63 5.88
CA VAL A 51 -5.55 -29.92 6.32
C VAL A 51 -6.49 -31.06 5.89
N PRO A 52 -6.03 -32.03 5.06
CA PRO A 52 -6.87 -33.13 4.62
C PRO A 52 -7.45 -33.91 5.81
N PRO A 53 -8.71 -34.38 5.73
CA PRO A 53 -9.32 -35.16 6.80
C PRO A 53 -8.44 -36.36 7.20
N GLY A 54 -8.12 -36.49 8.48
CA GLY A 54 -7.30 -37.58 9.01
C GLY A 54 -5.78 -37.33 9.00
N THR A 55 -5.30 -36.17 8.54
CA THR A 55 -3.89 -35.79 8.67
C THR A 55 -3.59 -35.13 10.03
N PRO A 56 -2.55 -35.55 10.77
CA PRO A 56 -2.18 -34.92 12.03
C PRO A 56 -1.76 -33.46 11.83
N ARG A 57 -2.47 -32.52 12.48
CA ARG A 57 -2.22 -31.07 12.36
C ARG A 57 -0.79 -30.65 12.70
N ALA A 58 -0.08 -31.45 13.50
CA ALA A 58 1.32 -31.21 13.88
C ALA A 58 2.32 -31.27 12.69
N GLN A 59 1.92 -31.79 11.53
CA GLN A 59 2.77 -31.90 10.35
C GLN A 59 2.55 -30.77 9.33
N TYR A 60 1.52 -29.94 9.49
CA TYR A 60 1.22 -28.83 8.59
C TYR A 60 1.77 -27.51 9.15
N ILE A 61 2.79 -26.94 8.50
CA ILE A 61 3.31 -25.60 8.80
C ILE A 61 2.61 -24.62 7.86
N GLU A 62 1.65 -23.88 8.40
CA GLU A 62 1.03 -22.76 7.69
C GLU A 62 1.97 -21.55 7.73
N ILE A 63 2.31 -21.00 6.57
CA ILE A 63 3.02 -19.73 6.49
C ILE A 63 1.95 -18.65 6.34
N GLU A 64 1.78 -17.87 7.40
CA GLU A 64 0.80 -16.79 7.43
C GLU A 64 1.20 -15.69 6.43
N GLY A 65 0.35 -15.49 5.42
CA GLY A 65 0.50 -14.43 4.43
C GLY A 65 -0.23 -13.16 4.85
N TYR A 66 0.17 -12.02 4.31
CA TYR A 66 -0.49 -10.74 4.57
C TYR A 66 -1.36 -10.26 3.42
N ASP A 67 -2.23 -9.30 3.68
CA ASP A 67 -3.22 -8.77 2.73
C ASP A 67 -2.63 -8.25 1.40
N GLY A 68 -1.37 -7.79 1.38
CA GLY A 68 -0.70 -7.32 0.16
C GLY A 68 -0.45 -8.40 -0.88
N GLN A 69 -0.43 -9.68 -0.50
CA GLN A 69 -0.30 -10.80 -1.45
C GLN A 69 -1.44 -10.79 -2.48
N PHE A 70 -2.65 -10.35 -2.09
CA PHE A 70 -3.80 -10.30 -2.98
C PHE A 70 -3.66 -9.17 -4.01
N ALA A 71 -3.11 -8.02 -3.60
CA ALA A 71 -2.73 -6.97 -4.54
C ALA A 71 -1.65 -7.48 -5.51
N TYR A 72 -0.67 -8.24 -5.03
CA TYR A 72 0.34 -8.87 -5.89
C TYR A 72 -0.30 -9.83 -6.92
N TYR A 73 -1.18 -10.75 -6.51
CA TYR A 73 -1.82 -11.69 -7.44
C TYR A 73 -2.68 -10.97 -8.48
N ILE A 74 -3.49 -9.98 -8.07
CA ILE A 74 -4.29 -9.17 -9.02
C ILE A 74 -3.38 -8.41 -9.97
N ALA A 75 -2.29 -7.81 -9.50
CA ALA A 75 -1.35 -7.07 -10.35
C ALA A 75 -0.62 -7.97 -11.36
N ARG A 76 -0.35 -9.22 -10.98
CA ARG A 76 0.32 -10.21 -11.84
C ARG A 76 -0.60 -10.75 -12.93
N ALA A 77 -1.86 -11.05 -12.60
CA ALA A 77 -2.81 -11.63 -13.54
C ALA A 77 -4.24 -11.10 -13.29
N PRO A 78 -4.58 -9.86 -13.72
CA PRO A 78 -5.81 -9.18 -13.33
C PRO A 78 -7.12 -9.93 -13.65
N LEU A 79 -7.12 -10.76 -14.69
CA LEU A 79 -8.30 -11.52 -15.11
C LEU A 79 -8.33 -12.95 -14.54
N GLU A 80 -7.19 -13.46 -14.10
CA GLU A 80 -7.01 -14.86 -13.70
C GLU A 80 -6.69 -15.01 -12.22
N ALA A 81 -6.53 -13.91 -11.47
CA ALA A 81 -6.11 -13.95 -10.07
C ALA A 81 -7.18 -14.50 -9.13
N ALA A 82 -8.46 -14.60 -9.54
CA ALA A 82 -9.58 -14.96 -8.66
C ALA A 82 -9.35 -16.25 -7.82
N PRO A 83 -8.78 -17.34 -8.37
CA PRO A 83 -8.46 -18.55 -7.60
C PRO A 83 -7.36 -18.37 -6.54
N CYS A 84 -6.58 -17.29 -6.60
CA CYS A 84 -5.54 -16.92 -5.64
C CYS A 84 -6.05 -16.00 -4.52
N LEU A 85 -7.34 -15.64 -4.52
CA LEU A 85 -7.90 -14.66 -3.59
C LEU A 85 -8.80 -15.34 -2.56
N ASP A 86 -8.78 -14.81 -1.34
CA ASP A 86 -9.66 -15.23 -0.24
C ASP A 86 -11.14 -14.85 -0.49
N ALA A 87 -11.36 -13.65 -1.01
CA ALA A 87 -12.67 -13.09 -1.32
C ALA A 87 -12.60 -12.26 -2.61
N PRO A 88 -12.65 -12.89 -3.80
CA PRO A 88 -12.39 -12.22 -5.07
C PRO A 88 -13.24 -10.96 -5.28
N ALA A 89 -14.56 -11.06 -5.10
CA ALA A 89 -15.48 -9.94 -5.29
C ALA A 89 -15.15 -8.72 -4.40
N TYR A 90 -14.60 -8.96 -3.21
CA TYR A 90 -14.18 -7.90 -2.31
C TYR A 90 -12.79 -7.36 -2.67
N ARG A 91 -11.84 -8.23 -2.98
CA ARG A 91 -10.45 -7.84 -3.32
C ARG A 91 -10.38 -7.06 -4.64
N TYR A 92 -11.22 -7.39 -5.62
CA TYR A 92 -11.31 -6.63 -6.88
C TYR A 92 -11.88 -5.21 -6.73
N GLN A 93 -12.55 -4.88 -5.62
CA GLN A 93 -12.96 -3.49 -5.35
C GLN A 93 -11.76 -2.58 -5.07
N ARG A 94 -10.60 -3.14 -4.71
CA ARG A 94 -9.38 -2.44 -4.33
C ARG A 94 -8.36 -2.41 -5.48
N ILE A 95 -8.82 -2.10 -6.69
CA ILE A 95 -8.06 -2.31 -7.93
C ILE A 95 -6.94 -1.29 -8.16
N LEU A 96 -6.97 -0.13 -7.49
CA LEU A 96 -6.08 0.97 -7.87
C LEU A 96 -4.60 0.66 -7.59
N LEU A 97 -4.26 0.16 -6.39
CA LEU A 97 -2.89 -0.25 -6.07
C LEU A 97 -2.37 -1.34 -7.02
N PRO A 98 -3.07 -2.48 -7.23
CA PRO A 98 -2.57 -3.51 -8.13
C PRO A 98 -2.51 -3.05 -9.60
N ALA A 99 -3.41 -2.19 -10.06
CA ALA A 99 -3.33 -1.61 -11.41
C ALA A 99 -2.08 -0.74 -11.58
N LEU A 100 -1.80 0.18 -10.63
CA LEU A 100 -0.59 1.02 -10.68
C LEU A 100 0.68 0.18 -10.57
N GLY A 101 0.69 -0.83 -9.69
CA GLY A 101 1.81 -1.76 -9.54
C GLY A 101 2.09 -2.54 -10.83
N GLY A 102 1.06 -3.11 -11.46
CA GLY A 102 1.17 -3.83 -12.71
C GLY A 102 1.66 -2.95 -13.87
N LEU A 103 1.15 -1.72 -13.96
CA LEU A 103 1.60 -0.73 -14.95
C LEU A 103 3.08 -0.38 -14.78
N LEU A 104 3.53 -0.13 -13.54
CA LEU A 104 4.93 0.20 -13.27
C LEU A 104 5.88 -0.99 -13.46
N ALA A 105 5.43 -2.20 -13.15
CA ALA A 105 6.22 -3.40 -13.34
C ALA A 105 6.26 -3.86 -14.81
N LEU A 106 5.37 -3.35 -15.66
CA LEU A 106 5.23 -3.75 -17.07
C LEU A 106 5.06 -5.27 -17.23
N GLY A 107 4.30 -5.88 -16.32
CA GLY A 107 4.04 -7.33 -16.30
C GLY A 107 5.18 -8.21 -15.78
N ASP A 108 6.29 -7.63 -15.31
CA ASP A 108 7.41 -8.40 -14.77
C ASP A 108 7.18 -8.80 -13.29
N PRO A 109 7.06 -10.10 -12.99
CA PRO A 109 6.77 -10.59 -11.64
C PRO A 109 7.89 -10.29 -10.62
N VAL A 110 9.14 -10.10 -11.06
CA VAL A 110 10.27 -9.77 -10.17
C VAL A 110 10.24 -8.29 -9.78
N ARG A 111 9.80 -7.42 -10.68
CA ARG A 111 9.65 -5.97 -10.44
C ARG A 111 8.35 -5.63 -9.69
N LEU A 112 7.35 -6.50 -9.74
CA LEU A 112 6.01 -6.24 -9.19
C LEU A 112 6.02 -5.86 -7.69
N PRO A 113 6.72 -6.60 -6.78
CA PRO A 113 6.72 -6.23 -5.37
C PRO A 113 7.37 -4.85 -5.13
N TRP A 114 8.45 -4.54 -5.87
CA TRP A 114 9.09 -3.23 -5.82
C TRP A 114 8.18 -2.11 -6.32
N ALA A 115 7.41 -2.36 -7.38
CA ALA A 115 6.43 -1.41 -7.90
C ALA A 115 5.35 -1.07 -6.87
N LEU A 116 4.82 -2.07 -6.16
CA LEU A 116 3.82 -1.86 -5.10
C LEU A 116 4.38 -1.04 -3.94
N VAL A 117 5.59 -1.36 -3.48
CA VAL A 117 6.30 -0.59 -2.45
C VAL A 117 6.54 0.84 -2.93
N LEU A 118 6.96 1.04 -4.18
CA LEU A 118 7.23 2.36 -4.75
C LEU A 118 5.97 3.23 -4.80
N VAL A 119 4.84 2.69 -5.27
CA VAL A 119 3.55 3.42 -5.31
C VAL A 119 3.16 3.90 -3.92
N ASN A 120 3.18 3.00 -2.94
CA ASN A 120 2.83 3.35 -1.57
C ASN A 120 3.84 4.32 -0.92
N SER A 121 5.13 4.19 -1.24
CA SER A 121 6.19 5.09 -0.76
C SER A 121 6.00 6.51 -1.31
N VAL A 122 5.72 6.64 -2.61
CA VAL A 122 5.43 7.92 -3.25
C VAL A 122 4.17 8.55 -2.66
N ALA A 123 3.12 7.75 -2.42
CA ALA A 123 1.90 8.24 -1.79
C ALA A 123 2.16 8.79 -0.37
N LEU A 124 2.86 8.05 0.49
CA LEU A 124 3.14 8.47 1.86
C LEU A 124 4.03 9.72 1.92
N VAL A 125 5.14 9.71 1.18
CA VAL A 125 6.11 10.82 1.17
C VAL A 125 5.49 12.05 0.53
N GLY A 126 4.79 11.88 -0.59
CA GLY A 126 4.08 12.95 -1.29
C GLY A 126 3.01 13.58 -0.42
N ALA A 127 2.16 12.77 0.23
CA ALA A 127 1.14 13.26 1.15
C ALA A 127 1.75 13.99 2.36
N THR A 128 2.86 13.50 2.90
CA THR A 128 3.60 14.21 3.96
C THR A 128 4.07 15.59 3.48
N ALA A 129 4.59 15.70 2.26
CA ALA A 129 5.02 16.97 1.69
C ALA A 129 3.84 17.94 1.46
N LEU A 130 2.69 17.42 1.03
CA LEU A 130 1.45 18.21 0.90
C LEU A 130 0.97 18.72 2.26
N LEU A 131 0.93 17.86 3.30
CA LEU A 131 0.57 18.25 4.66
C LEU A 131 1.53 19.29 5.24
N GLU A 132 2.83 19.15 4.98
CA GLU A 132 3.82 20.17 5.36
C GLU A 132 3.43 21.55 4.80
N GLY A 133 3.06 21.61 3.52
CA GLY A 133 2.61 22.83 2.86
C GLY A 133 1.29 23.37 3.42
N MET A 134 0.33 22.49 3.69
CA MET A 134 -0.95 22.87 4.29
C MET A 134 -0.78 23.46 5.70
N PHE A 135 0.03 22.83 6.56
CA PHE A 135 0.29 23.36 7.90
C PHE A 135 0.96 24.74 7.87
N GLN A 136 1.87 24.97 6.93
CA GLN A 136 2.48 26.29 6.76
C GLN A 136 1.47 27.35 6.32
N GLN A 137 0.53 27.01 5.43
CA GLN A 137 -0.50 27.95 4.97
C GLN A 137 -1.44 28.38 6.11
N VAL A 138 -1.74 27.49 7.06
CA VAL A 138 -2.58 27.81 8.22
C VAL A 138 -1.78 28.33 9.43
N GLY A 139 -0.51 28.73 9.23
CA GLY A 139 0.33 29.31 10.27
C GLY A 139 0.77 28.32 11.36
N ARG A 140 0.69 27.01 11.12
CA ARG A 140 1.07 25.96 12.06
C ARG A 140 2.47 25.43 11.77
N GLN A 141 3.05 24.75 12.76
CA GLN A 141 4.39 24.18 12.63
C GLN A 141 4.39 23.02 11.62
N ARG A 142 5.28 23.11 10.62
CA ARG A 142 5.44 22.12 9.55
C ARG A 142 5.70 20.69 10.04
N TRP A 143 6.31 20.55 11.22
CA TRP A 143 6.72 19.28 11.80
C TRP A 143 5.56 18.37 12.21
N PHE A 144 4.34 18.90 12.35
CA PHE A 144 3.15 18.08 12.59
C PHE A 144 2.87 17.09 11.44
N ALA A 145 3.36 17.35 10.23
CA ALA A 145 3.29 16.39 9.13
C ALA A 145 3.98 15.04 9.43
N LEU A 146 4.96 15.02 10.34
CA LEU A 146 5.60 13.77 10.79
C LEU A 146 4.63 12.82 11.48
N GLY A 147 3.58 13.34 12.16
CA GLY A 147 2.58 12.50 12.81
C GLY A 147 1.84 11.60 11.81
N TYR A 148 1.63 12.09 10.60
CA TYR A 148 1.11 11.29 9.49
C TYR A 148 2.21 10.42 8.86
N GLY A 149 3.33 11.03 8.45
CA GLY A 149 4.35 10.34 7.66
C GLY A 149 5.13 9.25 8.40
N LEU A 150 5.19 9.31 9.73
CA LEU A 150 5.80 8.27 10.58
C LEU A 150 4.76 7.42 11.32
N PHE A 151 3.48 7.51 10.94
CA PHE A 151 2.46 6.67 11.54
C PHE A 151 2.77 5.20 11.25
N PHE A 152 2.93 4.42 12.32
CA PHE A 152 3.40 3.02 12.25
C PHE A 152 2.58 2.18 11.27
N GLY A 153 1.25 2.33 11.27
CA GLY A 153 0.37 1.59 10.36
C GLY A 153 0.63 1.86 8.88
N LEU A 154 1.02 3.10 8.50
CA LEU A 154 1.32 3.43 7.10
C LEU A 154 2.70 2.92 6.69
N VAL A 155 3.69 3.06 7.57
CA VAL A 155 5.06 2.58 7.32
C VAL A 155 5.08 1.05 7.17
N VAL A 156 4.40 0.34 8.07
CA VAL A 156 4.27 -1.13 7.99
C VAL A 156 3.40 -1.54 6.80
N GLY A 157 2.33 -0.79 6.50
CA GLY A 157 1.49 -1.00 5.33
C GLY A 157 2.27 -0.98 4.01
N ILE A 158 3.27 -0.09 3.87
CA ILE A 158 4.18 -0.08 2.71
C ILE A 158 4.98 -1.39 2.63
N ARG A 159 5.58 -1.82 3.75
CA ARG A 159 6.37 -3.06 3.83
C ARG A 159 5.54 -4.32 3.59
N LEU A 160 4.23 -4.24 3.79
CA LEU A 160 3.28 -5.33 3.53
C LEU A 160 2.48 -5.11 2.23
N SER A 161 2.84 -4.11 1.43
CA SER A 161 2.19 -3.75 0.15
C SER A 161 0.66 -3.63 0.23
N THR A 162 0.16 -3.06 1.33
CA THR A 162 -1.28 -2.90 1.56
C THR A 162 -1.79 -1.60 0.88
N PRO A 163 -3.09 -1.48 0.56
CA PRO A 163 -3.62 -0.31 -0.17
C PRO A 163 -3.80 0.96 0.66
N GLU A 164 -3.72 0.87 1.99
CA GLU A 164 -3.93 1.98 2.95
C GLU A 164 -3.05 3.20 2.66
N PRO A 165 -1.71 3.08 2.46
CA PRO A 165 -0.85 4.26 2.24
C PRO A 165 -1.25 5.04 0.98
N LEU A 166 -1.58 4.35 -0.11
CA LEU A 166 -2.10 4.97 -1.32
C LEU A 166 -3.47 5.63 -1.08
N ALA A 167 -4.39 4.92 -0.40
CA ALA A 167 -5.72 5.43 -0.11
C ALA A 167 -5.67 6.76 0.69
N TYR A 168 -4.94 6.77 1.80
CA TYR A 168 -4.81 7.97 2.62
C TYR A 168 -3.99 9.06 1.94
N GLY A 169 -3.01 8.71 1.11
CA GLY A 169 -2.26 9.69 0.33
C GLY A 169 -3.16 10.44 -0.66
N LEU A 170 -4.10 9.73 -1.30
CA LEU A 170 -5.11 10.33 -2.17
C LEU A 170 -6.12 11.20 -1.41
N VAL A 171 -6.51 10.82 -0.19
CA VAL A 171 -7.35 11.68 0.67
C VAL A 171 -6.62 12.99 1.00
N VAL A 172 -5.34 12.94 1.34
CA VAL A 172 -4.54 14.14 1.58
C VAL A 172 -4.42 15.00 0.32
N LEU A 173 -4.24 14.38 -0.85
CA LEU A 173 -4.25 15.08 -2.14
C LEU A 173 -5.59 15.77 -2.40
N ALA A 174 -6.71 15.12 -2.06
CA ALA A 174 -8.03 15.70 -2.22
C ALA A 174 -8.21 16.95 -1.33
N LEU A 175 -7.80 16.88 -0.06
CA LEU A 175 -7.83 18.02 0.86
C LEU A 175 -6.99 19.19 0.34
N TRP A 176 -5.80 18.88 -0.19
CA TRP A 176 -4.93 19.89 -0.79
C TRP A 176 -5.57 20.55 -2.02
N ALA A 177 -6.18 19.77 -2.91
CA ALA A 177 -6.87 20.28 -4.10
C ALA A 177 -8.07 21.16 -3.70
N GLN A 178 -8.80 20.78 -2.66
CA GLN A 178 -9.90 21.58 -2.11
C GLN A 178 -9.40 22.93 -1.58
N MET A 179 -8.30 22.96 -0.82
CA MET A 179 -7.69 24.20 -0.35
C MET A 179 -7.23 25.13 -1.49
N ARG A 180 -6.87 24.55 -2.64
CA ARG A 180 -6.49 25.29 -3.87
C ARG A 180 -7.70 25.79 -4.67
N GLY A 181 -8.93 25.53 -4.23
CA GLY A 181 -10.14 25.88 -4.98
C GLY A 181 -10.35 25.02 -6.22
N GLN A 182 -9.83 23.78 -6.24
CA GLN A 182 -9.96 22.84 -7.36
C GLN A 182 -10.91 21.68 -6.99
N PRO A 183 -12.24 21.90 -6.96
CA PRO A 183 -13.20 20.90 -6.49
C PRO A 183 -13.22 19.63 -7.36
N ALA A 184 -13.03 19.77 -8.68
CA ALA A 184 -12.96 18.62 -9.58
C ALA A 184 -11.75 17.71 -9.27
N GLY A 185 -10.59 18.31 -8.93
CA GLY A 185 -9.41 17.56 -8.52
C GLY A 185 -9.60 16.86 -7.18
N ALA A 186 -10.29 17.50 -6.23
CA ALA A 186 -10.62 16.91 -4.94
C ALA A 186 -11.56 15.69 -5.09
N VAL A 187 -12.63 15.83 -5.87
CA VAL A 187 -13.56 14.73 -6.16
C VAL A 187 -12.85 13.58 -6.88
N GLY A 188 -12.03 13.88 -7.89
CA GLY A 188 -11.26 12.85 -8.60
C GLY A 188 -10.34 12.06 -7.67
N ALA A 189 -9.63 12.74 -6.77
CA ALA A 189 -8.77 12.09 -5.78
C ALA A 189 -9.55 11.24 -4.76
N LEU A 190 -10.72 11.69 -4.29
CA LEU A 190 -11.59 10.90 -3.39
C LEU A 190 -12.17 9.66 -4.08
N LEU A 191 -12.59 9.79 -5.34
CA LEU A 191 -13.06 8.64 -6.13
C LEU A 191 -11.95 7.61 -6.29
N LEU A 192 -10.73 8.04 -6.62
CA LEU A 192 -9.56 7.16 -6.67
C LEU A 192 -9.27 6.52 -5.30
N ALA A 193 -9.38 7.26 -4.20
CA ALA A 193 -9.20 6.72 -2.86
C ALA A 193 -10.24 5.64 -2.50
N ALA A 194 -11.47 5.75 -3.01
CA ALA A 194 -12.51 4.75 -2.83
C ALA A 194 -12.17 3.42 -3.52
N PHE A 195 -11.48 3.47 -4.67
CA PHE A 195 -10.94 2.30 -5.37
C PHE A 195 -9.69 1.68 -4.71
N CYS A 196 -9.15 2.28 -3.65
CA CYS A 196 -8.13 1.65 -2.82
C CYS A 196 -8.76 0.95 -1.60
N GLN A 197 -9.74 1.59 -0.98
CA GLN A 197 -10.30 1.13 0.29
C GLN A 197 -11.67 1.75 0.54
N ARG A 198 -12.67 0.91 0.80
CA ARG A 198 -14.07 1.36 1.01
C ARG A 198 -14.23 2.35 2.17
N ASN A 199 -13.37 2.28 3.19
CA ASN A 199 -13.43 3.18 4.35
C ASN A 199 -13.16 4.64 4.00
N THR A 200 -12.58 4.94 2.83
CA THR A 200 -12.34 6.34 2.42
C THR A 200 -13.62 7.06 2.00
N LEU A 201 -14.70 6.33 1.70
CA LEU A 201 -16.02 6.92 1.40
C LEU A 201 -16.57 7.76 2.56
N LEU A 202 -16.18 7.45 3.81
CA LEU A 202 -16.53 8.28 4.98
C LEU A 202 -16.03 9.73 4.87
N PHE A 203 -14.90 9.95 4.17
CA PHE A 203 -14.38 11.31 3.95
C PHE A 203 -15.13 12.08 2.85
N SER A 204 -15.91 11.41 2.00
CA SER A 204 -16.75 12.07 0.99
C SER A 204 -18.09 12.58 1.53
N ALA A 205 -18.45 12.21 2.77
CA ALA A 205 -19.71 12.60 3.40
C ALA A 205 -19.63 13.90 4.22
N GLY A 206 -18.47 14.55 4.29
CA GLY A 206 -18.22 15.76 5.10
C GLY A 206 -17.62 16.91 4.30
#